data_AF-A0A7W8GH76-F1
#
_entry.id   AF-A0A7W8GH76-F1
#
_cell.length_a   1.000
_cell.length_b   1.000
_cell.length_c   1.000
_cell.angle_alpha   90.00
_cell.angle_beta   90.00
_cell.angle_gamma   90.00
#
_symmetry.space_group_name_H-M   'P 1'
#
loop_
_entity.id
_entity.type
_entity.pdbx_description
1 polymer ?
#
loop_
_entity_poly.entity_id
_entity_poly.type
_entity_poly.pdbx_seq_one_letter_code
_entity_poly.pdbx_strand_id
1 'polypeptide(L)' 'MHVFGHIHEGHGRVQQERTLFINAALCDVSYQANRLPQVTELGAR' A
#
# COMPACT_ATOMS: atom_id res chain seq x y z
N MET A 1 -0.94 -11.02 -4.16
CA MET A 1 -0.74 -9.69 -3.55
C MET A 1 0.41 -9.02 -4.27
N HIS A 2 0.27 -7.73 -4.61
CA HIS A 2 1.31 -6.93 -5.23
C HIS A 2 1.52 -5.69 -4.35
N VAL A 3 2.71 -5.54 -3.77
CA VAL A 3 3.09 -4.37 -2.96
C VAL A 3 4.07 -3.50 -3.74
N PHE A 4 3.79 -2.20 -3.81
CA PHE A 4 4.62 -1.19 -4.50
C PHE A 4 4.59 0.14 -3.72
N GLY A 5 5.28 1.17 -4.24
CA GLY A 5 5.37 2.48 -3.62
C GLY A 5 5.59 3.60 -4.64
N HIS A 6 6.38 4.62 -4.26
CA HIS A 6 6.79 5.79 -5.06
C HIS A 6 5.69 6.80 -5.41
N ILE A 7 4.46 6.37 -5.70
CA ILE A 7 3.34 7.27 -5.99
C ILE A 7 2.73 7.70 -4.65
N HIS A 8 3.21 8.81 -4.08
CA HIS A 8 2.87 9.24 -2.73
C HIS A 8 1.36 9.46 -2.55
N GLU A 9 0.72 10.13 -3.51
CA GLU A 9 -0.71 10.42 -3.54
C GLU A 9 -1.56 9.16 -3.53
N GLY A 10 -1.03 8.07 -4.10
CA GLY A 10 -1.72 6.81 -4.28
C GLY A 10 -1.65 5.85 -3.10
N HIS A 11 -1.08 6.22 -1.94
CA HIS A 11 -0.98 5.26 -0.84
C HIS A 11 -2.36 4.76 -0.40
N GLY A 12 -2.50 3.44 -0.33
CA GLY A 12 -3.75 2.77 -0.04
C GLY A 12 -3.76 1.37 -0.66
N ARG A 13 -4.97 0.82 -0.77
CA ARG A 13 -5.20 -0.57 -1.19
C ARG A 13 -6.33 -0.61 -2.20
N VAL A 14 -6.22 -1.47 -3.20
CA VAL A 14 -7.32 -1.78 -4.11
C VAL A 14 -7.31 -3.26 -4.44
N GLN A 15 -8.48 -3.88 -4.38
CA GLN A 15 -8.68 -5.23 -4.90
C GLN A 15 -9.02 -5.11 -6.39
N GLN A 16 -8.21 -5.70 -7.26
CA GLN A 16 -8.52 -5.85 -8.67
C GLN A 16 -8.49 -7.33 -9.02
N GLU A 17 -9.63 -7.85 -9.50
CA GLU A 17 -9.84 -9.27 -9.75
C GLU A 17 -9.43 -10.12 -8.53
N ARG A 18 -8.41 -10.96 -8.66
CA ARG A 18 -7.86 -11.83 -7.62
C ARG A 18 -6.63 -11.26 -6.90
N THR A 19 -6.15 -10.08 -7.31
CA THR A 19 -4.93 -9.48 -6.77
C THR A 19 -5.26 -8.29 -5.87
N LEU A 20 -4.84 -8.37 -4.62
CA LEU A 20 -4.76 -7.22 -3.74
C LEU A 20 -3.51 -6.40 -4.08
N PHE A 21 -3.71 -5.16 -4.51
CA PHE A 21 -2.68 -4.17 -4.78
C PHE A 21 -2.55 -3.24 -3.57
N ILE A 22 -1.32 -3.05 -3.10
CA ILE A 22 -1.01 -2.23 -1.93
C ILE A 22 0.08 -1.23 -2.33
N ASN A 23 -0.28 0.05 -2.36
CA ASN A 23 0.70 1.13 -2.43
C ASN A 23 1.09 1.50 -1.00
N ALA A 24 2.31 1.11 -0.61
CA ALA A 24 2.90 1.30 0.70
C ALA A 24 3.84 2.53 0.75
N ALA A 25 3.63 3.55 -0.11
CA ALA A 25 4.37 4.80 -0.02
C ALA A 25 4.18 5.45 1.36
N LEU A 26 5.25 5.50 2.15
CA LEU A 26 5.22 5.99 3.53
C LEU A 26 5.09 7.51 3.61
N CYS A 27 5.75 8.20 2.67
CA CYS A 27 5.76 9.65 2.63
C CYS A 27 4.52 10.19 1.92
N ASP A 28 4.03 11.34 2.40
CA ASP A 28 3.13 12.19 1.62
C ASP A 28 3.89 13.02 0.57
N VAL A 29 3.16 13.87 -0.16
CA VAL A 29 3.73 14.75 -1.19
C VAL A 29 4.71 15.79 -0.64
N SER A 30 4.65 16.05 0.66
CA SER A 30 5.57 16.94 1.39
C SER A 30 6.75 16.18 1.99
N TYR A 31 6.96 14.93 1.56
CA TYR A 31 8.03 14.04 2.00
C TYR A 31 8.01 13.74 3.51
N GLN A 32 6.84 13.89 4.15
CA GLN A 32 6.68 13.55 5.55
C GLN A 32 6.30 12.09 5.70
N ALA A 33 7.08 11.33 6.46
CA ALA A 33 6.84 9.91 6.75
C ALA A 33 5.73 9.73 7.80
N ASN A 34 4.51 10.16 7.47
CA ASN A 34 3.38 10.27 8.39
C ASN A 34 2.24 9.27 8.13
N ARG A 35 2.34 8.44 7.08
CA ARG A 35 1.34 7.40 6.80
C ARG A 35 1.62 6.15 7.64
N LEU A 36 0.57 5.52 8.14
CA LEU A 36 0.72 4.32 8.97
C LEU A 36 1.18 3.11 8.13
N PRO A 37 2.00 2.21 8.69
CA PRO A 37 2.27 0.92 8.06
C PRO A 37 0.98 0.15 7.80
N GLN A 38 0.88 -0.48 6.62
CA GLN A 38 -0.29 -1.27 6.24
C GLN A 38 -0.07 -2.74 6.58
N VAL A 39 -0.78 -3.23 7.60
CA VAL A 39 -0.73 -4.64 8.03
C VAL A 39 -1.68 -5.48 7.18
N THR A 40 -1.22 -6.67 6.77
CA THR A 40 -1.98 -7.59 5.91
C THR A 40 -1.69 -9.03 6.27
N GLU A 41 -2.74 -9.82 6.44
CA GLU A 41 -2.64 -11.26 6.54
C GLU A 41 -2.62 -11.90 5.15
N LEU A 42 -1.68 -12.81 4.94
CA LEU A 42 -1.72 -13.74 3.82
C LEU A 42 -2.39 -15.01 4.34
N GLY A 43 -3.59 -15.33 3.83
CA GLY A 43 -4.34 -16.50 4.29
C GLY A 43 -3.49 -17.77 4.29
N ALA A 44 -3.57 -18.55 5.37
CA ALA A 44 -3.17 -19.94 5.36
C ALA A 44 -4.16 -20.69 4.47
N ARG A 45 -3.64 -21.51 3.54
CA ARG A 45 -4.48 -22.47 2.81
C ARG A 45 -5.02 -23.53 3.76
#